data_AF-A0A4Q9FR65-F1
#
_entry.id   AF-A0A4Q9FR65-F1
#
_cell.length_a   1.000
_cell.length_b   1.000
_cell.length_c   1.000
_cell.angle_alpha   90.00
_cell.angle_beta   90.00
_cell.angle_gamma   90.00
#
_symmetry.space_group_name_H-M   'P 1'
#
loop_
_entity.id
_entity.type
_entity.pdbx_description
1 polymer ?
#
loop_
_entity_poly.entity_id
_entity_poly.type
_entity_poly.pdbx_seq_one_letter_code
_entity_poly.pdbx_strand_id
1 'polypeptide(L)'
;MLFWKTENRIEPKREFYSKIKEYYIGIVDNQIPMELLNEIISKVTDRIYSDYKRFWKQYPKSRKRYSTLKMDDIENPFIHYLITDFLENRKLVESRNFLKILFKMNDEEFDKYLDQKDWYETK
;
A
#
# COMPACT_ATOMS: atom_id res chain seq x y z
N MET A 1 31.25 23.99 -9.11
CA MET A 1 30.45 22.75 -9.00
C MET A 1 29.06 23.01 -9.55
N LEU A 2 28.75 22.51 -10.74
CA LEU A 2 27.36 22.47 -11.21
C LEU A 2 26.64 21.40 -10.41
N PHE A 3 25.82 21.80 -9.44
CA PHE A 3 24.81 20.89 -8.90
C PHE A 3 23.78 20.67 -10.00
N TRP A 4 23.89 19.53 -10.66
CA TRP A 4 22.84 18.98 -11.51
C TRP A 4 21.58 18.87 -10.66
N LYS A 5 20.70 19.86 -10.73
CA LYS A 5 19.33 19.76 -10.22
C LYS A 5 18.57 18.84 -11.17
N THR A 6 18.80 17.53 -11.07
CA THR A 6 17.63 16.65 -11.18
C THR A 6 16.78 17.00 -9.98
N GLU A 7 15.79 17.87 -10.20
CA GLU A 7 14.76 18.07 -9.20
C GLU A 7 14.08 16.71 -9.06
N ASN A 8 14.52 15.91 -8.09
CA ASN A 8 13.97 14.62 -7.74
C ASN A 8 12.56 14.85 -7.18
N ARG A 9 11.66 15.47 -7.95
CA ARG A 9 10.30 15.79 -7.56
C ARG A 9 9.56 14.47 -7.39
N ILE A 10 8.64 14.47 -6.44
CA ILE A 10 7.76 13.33 -6.23
C ILE A 10 6.83 13.24 -7.44
N GLU A 11 6.70 12.03 -8.00
CA GLU A 11 5.69 11.74 -9.02
C GLU A 11 4.29 12.20 -8.54
N PRO A 12 3.41 12.66 -9.43
CA PRO A 12 2.04 13.01 -9.08
C PRO A 12 1.31 11.84 -8.40
N LYS A 13 0.39 12.13 -7.46
CA LYS A 13 -0.42 11.13 -6.77
C LYS A 13 -1.19 10.20 -7.72
N ARG A 14 -1.60 10.71 -8.89
CA ARG A 14 -2.26 9.90 -9.93
C ARG A 14 -1.37 8.77 -10.49
N GLU A 15 -0.05 8.97 -10.52
CA GLU A 15 0.90 7.95 -10.97
C GLU A 15 1.03 6.84 -9.91
N PHE A 16 1.02 7.22 -8.63
CA PHE A 16 0.95 6.26 -7.52
C PHE A 16 -0.34 5.45 -7.61
N TYR A 17 -1.49 6.14 -7.76
CA TYR A 17 -2.78 5.48 -7.91
C TYR A 17 -2.78 4.49 -9.07
N SER A 18 -2.28 4.89 -10.25
CA SER A 18 -2.24 4.03 -11.43
C SER A 18 -1.43 2.76 -11.18
N LYS A 19 -0.22 2.89 -10.60
CA LYS A 19 0.65 1.75 -10.29
C LYS A 19 0.07 0.81 -9.23
N ILE A 20 -0.53 1.37 -8.17
CA ILE A 20 -1.18 0.59 -7.11
C ILE A 20 -2.44 -0.10 -7.64
N LYS A 21 -3.21 0.57 -8.49
CA LYS A 21 -4.38 -0.01 -9.16
C LYS A 21 -3.98 -1.18 -10.05
N GLU A 22 -2.96 -1.01 -10.88
CA GLU A 22 -2.45 -2.07 -11.75
C GLU A 22 -1.99 -3.28 -10.94
N TYR A 23 -1.26 -3.05 -9.84
CA TYR A 23 -0.82 -4.08 -8.91
C TYR A 23 -2.01 -4.91 -8.37
N TYR A 24 -3.01 -4.27 -7.77
CA TYR A 24 -4.11 -5.02 -7.17
C TYR A 24 -5.06 -5.64 -8.19
N ILE A 25 -5.34 -4.98 -9.33
CA ILE A 25 -6.14 -5.59 -10.41
C ILE A 25 -5.48 -6.87 -10.92
N GLY A 26 -4.15 -6.87 -11.06
CA GLY A 26 -3.40 -8.06 -11.50
C GLY A 26 -3.45 -9.22 -10.51
N ILE A 27 -3.83 -8.98 -9.25
CA ILE A 27 -3.88 -9.99 -8.19
C ILE A 27 -5.30 -10.53 -8.00
N VAL A 28 -6.31 -9.65 -8.03
CA VAL A 28 -7.66 -10.00 -7.55
C VAL A 28 -8.50 -10.80 -8.55
N ASP A 29 -8.15 -10.82 -9.83
CA ASP A 29 -8.85 -11.56 -10.89
C ASP A 29 -10.39 -11.54 -10.78
N ASN A 30 -10.98 -10.35 -10.60
CA ASN A 30 -12.42 -10.11 -10.41
C ASN A 30 -13.08 -10.76 -9.17
N GLN A 31 -12.32 -11.34 -8.24
CA GLN A 31 -12.84 -11.96 -7.01
C GLN A 31 -13.21 -10.95 -5.93
N ILE A 32 -12.85 -9.67 -6.12
CA ILE A 32 -13.18 -8.57 -5.21
C ILE A 32 -14.06 -7.56 -5.95
N PRO A 33 -15.20 -7.12 -5.38
CA PRO A 33 -16.02 -6.08 -5.98
C PRO A 33 -15.19 -4.84 -6.33
N MET A 34 -15.29 -4.38 -7.57
CA MET A 34 -14.47 -3.27 -8.08
C MET A 34 -14.63 -1.98 -7.25
N GLU A 35 -15.81 -1.73 -6.69
CA GLU A 35 -16.04 -0.59 -5.78
C GLU A 35 -15.18 -0.69 -4.52
N LEU A 36 -15.21 -1.85 -3.84
CA LEU A 36 -14.38 -2.12 -2.66
C LEU A 36 -12.90 -2.05 -3.00
N LEU A 37 -12.50 -2.59 -4.15
CA LEU A 37 -11.12 -2.55 -4.63
C LEU A 37 -10.63 -1.10 -4.84
N ASN A 38 -11.46 -0.24 -5.46
CA ASN A 38 -11.11 1.16 -5.67
C ASN A 38 -10.96 1.92 -4.33
N GLU A 39 -11.78 1.61 -3.33
CA GLU A 39 -11.64 2.19 -1.99
C GLU A 39 -10.32 1.76 -1.32
N ILE A 40 -9.96 0.49 -1.42
CA ILE A 40 -8.68 -0.05 -0.92
C ILE A 40 -7.51 0.67 -1.62
N ILE A 41 -7.52 0.72 -2.95
CA ILE A 41 -6.48 1.40 -3.75
C ILE A 41 -6.34 2.86 -3.33
N SER A 42 -7.47 3.57 -3.15
CA SER A 42 -7.47 4.97 -2.70
C SER A 42 -6.80 5.11 -1.32
N LYS A 43 -7.19 4.26 -0.35
CA LYS A 43 -6.63 4.29 1.02
C LYS A 43 -5.13 4.00 1.05
N VAL A 44 -4.68 3.00 0.29
CA VAL A 44 -3.25 2.65 0.15
C VAL A 44 -2.48 3.78 -0.52
N THR A 45 -3.02 4.34 -1.61
CA THR A 45 -2.42 5.47 -2.33
C THR A 45 -2.22 6.66 -1.42
N ASP A 46 -3.25 7.02 -0.65
CA ASP A 46 -3.22 8.17 0.26
C ASP A 46 -2.16 8.01 1.32
N ARG A 47 -2.06 6.81 1.90
CA ARG A 47 -1.07 6.51 2.93
C ARG A 47 0.35 6.56 2.36
N ILE A 48 0.63 5.80 1.30
CA ILE A 48 1.97 5.71 0.71
C ILE A 48 2.41 7.10 0.21
N TYR A 49 1.54 7.84 -0.47
CA TYR A 49 1.87 9.15 -0.99
C TYR A 49 2.17 10.16 0.12
N SER A 50 1.44 10.09 1.23
CA SER A 50 1.71 10.90 2.43
C SER A 50 3.07 10.57 3.04
N ASP A 51 3.39 9.28 3.21
CA ASP A 51 4.67 8.82 3.73
C ASP A 51 5.84 9.26 2.81
N TYR A 52 5.67 9.12 1.50
CA TYR A 52 6.62 9.61 0.50
C TYR A 52 6.87 11.12 0.60
N LYS A 53 5.80 11.92 0.68
CA LYS A 53 5.92 13.38 0.89
C LYS A 53 6.67 13.72 2.17
N ARG A 54 6.32 13.05 3.27
CA ARG A 54 6.98 13.26 4.58
C ARG A 54 8.47 12.93 4.49
N PHE A 55 8.82 11.75 3.98
CA PHE A 55 10.20 11.29 3.91
C PHE A 55 11.05 12.07 2.91
N TRP A 56 10.47 12.51 1.79
CA TRP A 56 11.15 13.38 0.84
C TRP A 56 11.55 14.73 1.47
N LYS A 57 10.68 15.28 2.33
CA LYS A 57 10.94 16.51 3.09
C LYS A 57 11.97 16.28 4.20
N GLN A 58 11.83 15.18 4.94
CA GLN A 58 12.66 14.87 6.11
C GLN A 58 14.08 14.43 5.74
N TYR A 59 14.26 13.76 4.59
CA TYR A 59 15.53 13.15 4.20
C TYR A 59 16.02 13.67 2.83
N PRO A 60 16.67 14.85 2.77
CA PRO A 60 17.13 15.45 1.51
C PRO A 60 18.07 14.55 0.69
N LYS A 61 18.91 13.75 1.36
CA LYS A 61 19.83 12.79 0.72
C LYS A 61 19.10 11.63 0.04
N SER A 62 17.86 11.36 0.44
CA SER A 62 17.05 10.23 -0.05
C SER A 62 15.95 10.68 -1.01
N ARG A 63 15.96 11.93 -1.49
CA ARG A 63 14.90 12.45 -2.39
C ARG A 63 14.70 11.60 -3.65
N LYS A 64 15.78 11.04 -4.21
CA LYS A 64 15.71 10.11 -5.36
C LYS A 64 14.98 8.81 -5.03
N ARG A 65 15.03 8.32 -3.78
CA ARG A 65 14.30 7.11 -3.33
C ARG A 65 12.80 7.38 -3.21
N TYR A 66 12.45 8.58 -2.77
CA TYR A 66 11.07 9.01 -2.55
C TYR A 66 10.49 9.83 -3.71
N SER A 67 11.13 9.82 -4.88
CA SER A 67 10.58 10.47 -6.07
C SER A 67 9.60 9.58 -6.84
N THR A 68 9.75 8.25 -6.77
CA THR A 68 8.95 7.28 -7.52
C THR A 68 8.51 6.11 -6.63
N LEU A 69 7.28 5.64 -6.83
CA LEU A 69 6.77 4.48 -6.10
C LEU A 69 7.65 3.24 -6.34
N LYS A 70 7.96 2.48 -5.27
CA LYS A 70 8.50 1.13 -5.37
C LYS A 70 7.45 0.10 -4.99
N MET A 71 7.44 -1.03 -5.67
CA MET A 71 6.47 -2.10 -5.42
C MET A 71 6.63 -2.72 -4.03
N ASP A 72 7.87 -2.82 -3.53
CA ASP A 72 8.16 -3.26 -2.15
C ASP A 72 7.44 -2.43 -1.08
N ASP A 73 7.12 -1.16 -1.37
CA ASP A 73 6.39 -0.30 -0.42
C ASP A 73 4.88 -0.60 -0.40
N ILE A 74 4.33 -1.24 -1.44
CA ILE A 74 2.95 -1.74 -1.49
C ILE A 74 2.82 -3.02 -0.67
N GLU A 75 3.85 -3.87 -0.71
CA GLU A 75 3.93 -5.16 0.02
C GLU A 75 4.42 -5.00 1.47
N ASN A 76 4.57 -3.76 1.92
CA ASN A 76 4.99 -3.49 3.29
C ASN A 76 3.96 -4.04 4.28
N PRO A 77 4.38 -4.76 5.35
CA PRO A 77 3.45 -5.31 6.35
C PRO A 77 2.50 -4.27 6.98
N PHE A 78 2.94 -3.01 7.08
CA PHE A 78 2.07 -1.92 7.54
C PHE A 78 0.91 -1.65 6.57
N ILE A 79 1.13 -1.78 5.26
CA ILE A 79 0.06 -1.66 4.26
C ILE A 79 -0.92 -2.83 4.37
N HIS A 80 -0.43 -4.05 4.61
CA HIS A 80 -1.32 -5.19 4.88
C HIS A 80 -2.18 -4.92 6.12
N TYR A 81 -1.58 -4.48 7.23
CA TYR A 81 -2.32 -4.05 8.42
C TYR A 81 -3.37 -2.96 8.10
N LEU A 82 -3.01 -1.93 7.35
CA LEU A 82 -3.93 -0.85 6.95
C LEU A 82 -5.17 -1.34 6.20
N ILE A 83 -5.01 -2.37 5.37
CA ILE A 83 -6.08 -3.00 4.58
C ILE A 83 -6.92 -3.91 5.48
N THR A 84 -6.28 -4.72 6.33
CA THR A 84 -6.95 -5.57 7.32
C THR A 84 -7.84 -4.75 8.24
N ASP A 85 -7.29 -3.72 8.88
CA ASP A 85 -8.06 -2.79 9.73
C ASP A 85 -9.24 -2.16 8.97
N PHE A 86 -9.05 -1.77 7.72
CA PHE A 86 -10.13 -1.22 6.90
C PHE A 86 -11.27 -2.23 6.65
N LEU A 87 -10.95 -3.48 6.33
CA LEU A 87 -11.94 -4.51 6.04
C LEU A 87 -12.62 -5.05 7.30
N GLU A 88 -11.87 -5.19 8.40
CA GLU A 88 -12.39 -5.60 9.70
C GLU A 88 -13.38 -4.56 10.26
N ASN A 89 -13.06 -3.26 10.15
CA ASN A 89 -13.96 -2.19 10.57
C ASN A 89 -15.28 -2.14 9.79
N ARG A 90 -15.30 -2.67 8.55
CA ARG A 90 -16.52 -2.81 7.74
C ARG A 90 -17.34 -4.05 8.06
N LYS A 91 -16.84 -4.96 8.91
CA LYS A 91 -17.51 -6.20 9.32
C LYS A 91 -17.99 -7.06 8.14
N LEU A 92 -17.20 -7.11 7.07
CA LEU A 92 -17.51 -7.93 5.91
C LEU A 92 -17.28 -9.42 6.24
N VAL A 93 -18.29 -10.26 5.97
CA VAL A 93 -18.24 -11.71 6.21
C VAL A 93 -17.11 -12.37 5.43
N GLU A 94 -16.82 -11.87 4.23
CA GLU A 94 -15.81 -12.40 3.32
C GLU A 94 -14.43 -11.73 3.47
N SER A 95 -14.25 -10.88 4.48
CA SER A 95 -13.02 -10.10 4.70
C SER A 95 -11.76 -10.99 4.72
N ARG A 96 -11.81 -12.14 5.38
CA ARG A 96 -10.69 -13.11 5.38
C ARG A 96 -10.30 -13.57 3.98
N ASN A 97 -11.26 -13.91 3.13
CA ASN A 97 -10.98 -14.36 1.77
C ASN A 97 -10.40 -13.23 0.91
N PHE A 98 -10.97 -12.03 1.02
CA PHE A 98 -10.44 -10.85 0.33
C PHE A 98 -9.00 -10.54 0.74
N LEU A 99 -8.69 -10.61 2.04
CA LEU A 99 -7.35 -10.37 2.54
C LEU A 99 -6.34 -11.40 2.02
N LYS A 100 -6.69 -12.69 2.04
CA LYS A 100 -5.85 -13.75 1.45
C LYS A 100 -5.53 -13.49 -0.02
N ILE A 101 -6.54 -13.12 -0.81
CA ILE A 101 -6.37 -12.78 -2.23
C ILE A 101 -5.44 -11.56 -2.38
N LEU A 102 -5.76 -10.46 -1.69
CA LEU A 102 -5.00 -9.20 -1.77
C LEU A 102 -3.52 -9.37 -1.38
N PHE A 103 -3.24 -10.23 -0.40
CA PHE A 103 -1.88 -10.47 0.11
C PHE A 103 -1.18 -11.64 -0.56
N LYS A 104 -1.85 -12.33 -1.51
CA LYS A 104 -1.33 -13.53 -2.18
C LYS A 104 -0.91 -14.61 -1.19
N MET A 105 -1.69 -14.79 -0.12
CA MET A 105 -1.39 -15.71 0.97
C MET A 105 -2.31 -16.94 0.93
N ASN A 106 -1.74 -18.10 1.22
CA ASN A 106 -2.51 -19.29 1.58
C ASN A 106 -2.98 -19.22 3.05
N ASP A 107 -3.72 -20.22 3.52
CA ASP A 107 -4.25 -20.23 4.89
C ASP A 107 -3.15 -20.22 5.97
N GLU A 108 -2.07 -20.99 5.81
CA GLU A 108 -0.97 -21.03 6.79
C GLU A 108 -0.19 -19.71 6.85
N GLU A 109 0.04 -19.09 5.69
CA GLU A 109 0.69 -17.78 5.59
C GLU A 109 -0.17 -16.69 6.23
N PHE A 110 -1.48 -16.75 5.99
CA PHE A 110 -2.42 -15.79 6.53
C PHE A 110 -2.56 -15.91 8.05
N ASP A 111 -2.60 -17.14 8.59
CA ASP A 111 -2.66 -17.35 10.03
C ASP A 111 -1.39 -16.82 10.72
N LYS A 112 -0.21 -17.03 10.14
CA LYS A 112 1.05 -16.42 10.63
C LYS A 112 1.03 -14.89 10.58
N TYR A 113 0.41 -14.32 9.55
CA TYR A 113 0.21 -12.88 9.45
C TYR A 113 -0.69 -12.35 10.57
N LEU A 114 -1.79 -13.04 10.89
CA LEU A 114 -2.70 -12.65 11.97
C LEU A 114 -2.01 -12.65 13.33
N ASP A 115 -1.12 -13.60 13.61
CA ASP A 115 -0.34 -13.64 14.85
C ASP A 115 0.59 -12.42 15.04
N GLN A 116 0.94 -11.76 13.94
CA GLN A 116 1.90 -10.64 13.92
C GLN A 116 1.27 -9.28 13.63
N LYS A 117 -0.01 -9.24 13.20
CA LYS A 117 -0.63 -8.02 12.69
C LYS A 117 -0.65 -6.90 13.73
N ASP A 118 -0.80 -7.25 15.01
CA ASP A 118 -0.92 -6.32 16.13
C ASP A 118 0.36 -5.51 16.39
N TRP A 119 1.50 -5.93 15.81
CA TRP A 119 2.76 -5.18 15.92
C TRP A 119 2.72 -3.82 15.22
N TYR A 120 1.75 -3.63 14.31
CA TYR A 120 1.55 -2.39 13.57
C TYR A 120 0.36 -1.57 14.07
N GLU A 121 -0.34 -2.05 15.10
CA GLU A 121 -1.36 -1.27 15.78
C GLU A 121 -0.72 -0.01 16.37
N THR A 122 -1.19 1.14 15.90
CA THR A 122 -0.76 2.42 16.45
C THR A 122 -1.60 2.65 17.70
N LYS A 123 -1.00 2.45 18.89
CA LYS A 123 -1.58 2.85 20.17
C LYS A 123 -1.91 4.34 20.23
#